data_AF-A0A966EV66-F1
#
_entry.id   AF-A0A966EV66-F1
#
_cell.length_a   1.000
_cell.length_b   1.000
_cell.length_c   1.000
_cell.angle_alpha   90.00
_cell.angle_beta   90.00
_cell.angle_gamma   90.00
#
_symmetry.space_group_name_H-M   'P 1'
#
loop_
_entity.id
_entity.type
_entity.pdbx_description
1 polymer ?
#
loop_
_entity_poly.entity_id
_entity_poly.type
_entity_poly.pdbx_seq_one_letter_code
_entity_poly.pdbx_strand_id
1 'polypeptide(L)'
;LSAAATSSNAFAGGVVAHGPGILSYLLQGEPDSYPGPQKALQLAKKARDVLVADVGIAVTGVEDPNTSSQMFPFGTAWLAISKEGFEHVEEVRLPGDMERIRQNSGISMLNLLRRYLQDHS
;
A
#
# COMPACT_ATOMS: atom_id res chain seq x y z
N LEU A 1 -11.06 -2.34 -7.31
CA LEU A 1 -11.70 -1.06 -6.92
C LEU A 1 -12.55 -0.47 -8.06
N SER A 2 -12.11 -0.46 -9.32
CA SER A 2 -12.93 0.04 -10.46
C SER A 2 -14.15 -0.81 -10.88
N ALA A 3 -14.25 -2.05 -10.41
CA ALA A 3 -15.30 -2.99 -10.81
C ALA A 3 -16.61 -2.88 -9.99
N ALA A 4 -16.68 -2.00 -8.98
CA ALA A 4 -17.90 -1.80 -8.19
C ALA A 4 -18.88 -0.85 -8.90
N ALA A 5 -20.17 -1.21 -8.91
CA ALA A 5 -21.24 -0.52 -9.65
C ALA A 5 -21.56 0.93 -9.20
N THR A 6 -20.91 1.41 -8.14
CA THR A 6 -21.00 2.79 -7.60
C THR A 6 -19.60 3.42 -7.46
N SER A 7 -18.64 3.04 -8.32
CA SER A 7 -17.23 3.40 -8.18
C SER A 7 -16.90 4.88 -8.37
N SER A 8 -17.77 5.67 -9.01
CA SER A 8 -17.48 7.08 -9.34
C SER A 8 -17.51 8.05 -8.14
N ASN A 9 -18.15 7.70 -7.01
CA ASN A 9 -18.19 8.54 -5.80
C ASN A 9 -17.27 8.08 -4.67
N ALA A 10 -16.64 6.91 -4.78
CA ALA A 10 -15.86 6.30 -3.69
C ALA A 10 -14.40 5.98 -4.07
N PHE A 11 -14.05 6.05 -5.37
CA PHE A 11 -12.71 5.74 -5.85
C PHE A 11 -12.24 6.78 -6.86
N ALA A 12 -11.34 7.67 -6.42
CA ALA A 12 -10.78 8.71 -7.28
C ALA A 12 -9.82 8.15 -8.36
N GLY A 13 -9.13 7.04 -8.06
CA GLY A 13 -8.16 6.43 -8.97
C GLY A 13 -7.11 5.61 -8.24
N GLY A 14 -6.08 5.16 -8.95
CA GLY A 14 -4.99 4.38 -8.38
C GLY A 14 -3.68 4.57 -9.11
N VAL A 15 -2.57 4.42 -8.39
CA VAL A 15 -1.22 4.46 -8.93
C VAL A 15 -0.59 3.09 -8.75
N VAL A 16 -0.08 2.50 -9.83
CA VAL A 16 0.72 1.27 -9.78
C VAL A 16 2.13 1.64 -10.17
N ALA A 17 3.06 1.57 -9.22
CA ALA A 17 4.45 1.98 -9.39
C ALA A 17 5.38 0.82 -9.01
N HIS A 18 6.13 0.32 -10.00
CA HIS A 18 7.09 -0.80 -9.82
C HIS A 18 8.53 -0.41 -10.17
N GLY A 19 8.75 0.68 -10.90
CA GLY A 19 10.09 1.11 -11.31
C GLY A 19 10.79 2.01 -10.28
N PRO A 20 12.13 1.92 -10.13
CA PRO A 20 12.87 2.76 -9.19
C PRO A 20 12.71 4.25 -9.49
N GLY A 21 12.61 4.65 -10.76
CA GLY A 21 12.39 6.05 -11.13
C GLY A 21 11.05 6.62 -10.66
N ILE A 22 9.94 5.90 -10.86
CA ILE A 22 8.62 6.34 -10.39
C ILE A 22 8.52 6.30 -8.86
N LEU A 23 9.11 5.29 -8.23
CA LEU A 23 9.19 5.23 -6.77
C LEU A 23 10.02 6.38 -6.20
N SER A 24 11.12 6.75 -6.86
CA SER A 24 11.95 7.87 -6.43
C SER A 24 11.21 9.20 -6.53
N TYR A 25 10.44 9.38 -7.60
CA TYR A 25 9.58 10.55 -7.79
C TYR A 25 8.49 10.63 -6.71
N LEU A 26 7.79 9.52 -6.46
CA LEU A 26 6.73 9.47 -5.45
C LEU A 26 7.29 9.70 -4.04
N LEU A 27 8.38 9.03 -3.69
CA LEU A 27 9.00 9.11 -2.36
C LEU A 27 9.84 10.37 -2.16
N GLN A 28 10.14 11.12 -3.22
CA GLN A 28 11.08 12.26 -3.23
C GLN A 28 12.47 11.91 -2.69
N GLY A 29 12.94 10.69 -2.99
CA GLY A 29 14.21 10.15 -2.49
C GLY A 29 14.48 8.74 -3.00
N GLU A 30 15.59 8.13 -2.60
CA GLU A 30 15.91 6.76 -3.02
C GLU A 30 14.96 5.74 -2.38
N PRO A 31 14.26 4.89 -3.17
CA PRO A 31 13.24 3.97 -2.66
C PRO A 31 13.75 2.95 -1.64
N ASP A 32 15.04 2.64 -1.69
CA ASP A 32 15.68 1.63 -0.83
C ASP A 32 16.22 2.23 0.46
N SER A 33 16.25 3.56 0.58
CA SER A 33 16.60 4.27 1.82
C SER A 33 15.46 4.28 2.85
N TYR A 34 14.23 3.92 2.44
CA TYR A 34 13.06 3.92 3.32
C TYR A 34 12.78 2.51 3.87
N PRO A 35 12.69 2.34 5.20
CA PRO A 35 12.14 1.12 5.80
C PRO A 35 10.74 0.79 5.25
N GLY A 36 10.43 -0.49 5.08
CA GLY A 36 9.16 -0.98 4.51
C GLY A 36 7.90 -0.25 5.02
N PRO A 37 7.70 -0.10 6.35
CA PRO A 37 6.55 0.63 6.88
C PRO A 37 6.51 2.11 6.50
N GLN A 38 7.66 2.79 6.54
CA GLN A 38 7.75 4.21 6.17
C GLN A 38 7.52 4.41 4.68
N LYS A 39 8.06 3.51 3.85
CA LYS A 39 7.84 3.50 2.41
C LYS A 39 6.35 3.34 2.09
N ALA A 40 5.67 2.40 2.72
CA ALA A 40 4.23 2.19 2.57
C ALA A 40 3.45 3.46 2.90
N LEU A 41 3.77 4.09 4.03
CA LEU A 41 3.05 5.28 4.50
C LEU A 41 3.27 6.50 3.60
N GLN A 42 4.51 6.72 3.15
CA GLN A 42 4.82 7.79 2.19
C GLN A 42 4.08 7.58 0.86
N LEU A 43 4.01 6.34 0.36
CA LEU A 43 3.24 6.03 -0.84
C LEU A 43 1.73 6.26 -0.63
N ALA A 44 1.19 5.93 0.54
CA ALA A 44 -0.22 6.18 0.85
C ALA A 44 -0.53 7.69 0.89
N LYS A 45 0.33 8.50 1.52
CA LYS A 45 0.21 9.97 1.51
C LYS A 45 0.26 10.52 0.08
N LYS A 46 1.23 10.06 -0.71
CA LYS A 46 1.40 10.52 -2.09
C LYS A 46 0.23 10.12 -2.98
N ALA A 47 -0.31 8.92 -2.80
CA ALA A 47 -1.52 8.51 -3.49
C ALA A 47 -2.71 9.42 -3.14
N ARG A 48 -2.88 9.77 -1.86
CA ARG A 48 -3.89 10.74 -1.41
C ARG A 48 -3.72 12.10 -2.09
N ASP A 49 -2.50 12.65 -2.05
CA ASP A 49 -2.21 13.99 -2.54
C ASP A 49 -2.33 14.07 -4.08
N VAL A 50 -1.82 13.07 -4.81
CA VAL A 50 -1.86 13.03 -6.29
C VAL A 50 -3.29 12.82 -6.81
N LEU A 51 -4.09 12.02 -6.11
CA LEU A 51 -5.46 11.72 -6.53
C LEU A 51 -6.49 12.68 -5.94
N VAL A 52 -6.06 13.64 -5.11
CA VAL A 52 -6.92 14.60 -4.40
C VAL A 52 -8.05 13.86 -3.67
N ALA A 53 -7.69 12.77 -3.01
CA ALA A 53 -8.63 11.91 -2.28
C ALA A 53 -8.60 12.23 -0.79
N ASP A 54 -9.67 11.92 -0.06
CA ASP A 54 -9.69 12.05 1.41
C ASP A 54 -8.81 10.99 2.09
N VAL A 55 -8.71 9.81 1.47
CA VAL A 55 -7.96 8.66 1.98
C VAL A 55 -7.07 8.09 0.88
N GLY A 56 -5.78 7.96 1.20
CA GLY A 56 -4.80 7.24 0.39
C GLY A 56 -4.47 5.89 0.99
N ILE A 57 -4.31 4.90 0.12
CA ILE A 57 -3.92 3.55 0.48
C ILE A 57 -2.71 3.11 -0.35
N ALA A 58 -1.78 2.39 0.26
CA ALA A 58 -0.64 1.82 -0.44
C ALA A 58 -0.23 0.46 0.11
N VAL A 59 0.35 -0.35 -0.77
CA VAL A 59 0.95 -1.63 -0.43
C VAL A 59 2.36 -1.67 -1.01
N THR A 60 3.33 -2.05 -0.19
CA THR A 60 4.69 -2.38 -0.63
C THR A 60 5.12 -3.66 0.06
N GLY A 61 5.98 -4.46 -0.57
CA GLY A 61 6.40 -5.73 0.03
C GLY A 61 7.71 -6.24 -0.53
N VAL A 62 8.21 -7.28 0.13
CA VAL A 62 9.38 -8.04 -0.29
C VAL A 62 8.94 -9.01 -1.38
N GLU A 63 9.08 -8.57 -2.63
CA GLU A 63 8.73 -9.33 -3.84
C GLU A 63 9.91 -10.11 -4.44
N ASP A 64 11.15 -9.83 -3.99
CA ASP A 64 12.35 -10.51 -4.48
C ASP A 64 12.98 -11.35 -3.36
N PRO A 65 13.11 -12.68 -3.52
CA PRO A 65 13.81 -13.54 -2.58
C PRO A 65 15.24 -13.07 -2.26
N ASN A 66 15.92 -12.39 -3.19
CA ASN A 66 17.28 -11.88 -2.99
C ASN A 66 17.34 -10.68 -2.03
N THR A 67 16.24 -9.93 -1.91
CA THR A 67 16.12 -8.81 -0.96
C THR A 67 15.46 -9.23 0.36
N SER A 68 15.09 -10.51 0.48
CA SER A 68 14.54 -11.06 1.70
C SER A 68 15.61 -11.25 2.78
N SER A 69 15.21 -11.07 4.04
CA SER A 69 16.07 -11.25 5.20
C SER A 69 15.40 -12.15 6.22
N GLN A 70 16.14 -12.64 7.23
CA GLN A 70 15.54 -13.40 8.33
C GLN A 70 14.49 -12.57 9.10
N MET A 71 14.65 -11.25 9.12
CA MET A 71 13.70 -10.33 9.75
C MET A 71 12.46 -10.12 8.89
N PHE A 72 12.64 -9.96 7.57
CA PHE A 72 11.59 -9.74 6.58
C PHE A 72 11.67 -10.78 5.46
N PRO A 73 11.03 -11.96 5.64
CA PRO A 73 11.04 -13.00 4.62
C PRO A 73 10.24 -12.57 3.38
N PHE A 74 10.49 -13.25 2.28
CA PHE A 74 9.67 -13.16 1.07
C PHE A 74 8.18 -13.31 1.40
N GLY A 75 7.34 -12.45 0.81
CA GLY A 75 5.90 -12.40 1.12
C GLY A 75 5.53 -11.49 2.30
N THR A 76 6.51 -10.82 2.93
CA THR A 76 6.23 -9.71 3.85
C THR A 76 5.72 -8.52 3.06
N ALA A 77 4.58 -7.96 3.45
CA ALA A 77 4.02 -6.76 2.86
C ALA A 77 3.59 -5.78 3.96
N TRP A 78 3.63 -4.50 3.65
CA TRP A 78 3.19 -3.41 4.49
C TRP A 78 2.00 -2.72 3.83
N LEU A 79 0.90 -2.67 4.56
CA LEU A 79 -0.37 -2.07 4.17
C LEU A 79 -0.50 -0.74 4.89
N ALA A 80 -0.60 0.37 4.16
CA ALA A 80 -0.66 1.69 4.78
C ALA A 80 -1.90 2.48 4.37
N ILE A 81 -2.52 3.14 5.35
CA ILE A 81 -3.64 4.07 5.19
C ILE A 81 -3.19 5.46 5.63
N SER A 82 -3.53 6.46 4.83
CA SER A 82 -3.33 7.87 5.16
C SER A 82 -4.64 8.66 4.97
N LYS A 83 -5.05 9.38 6.00
CA LYS A 83 -6.14 10.38 6.01
C LYS A 83 -5.64 11.63 6.74
N GLU A 84 -6.30 12.76 6.56
CA GLU A 84 -6.04 13.93 7.40
C GLU A 84 -6.13 13.57 8.90
N GLY A 85 -5.06 13.86 9.65
CA GLY A 85 -4.95 13.56 11.08
C GLY A 85 -4.79 12.08 11.46
N PHE A 86 -4.74 11.15 10.48
CA PHE A 86 -4.64 9.73 10.76
C PHE A 86 -3.72 9.00 9.78
N GLU A 87 -2.80 8.23 10.34
CA GLU A 87 -1.83 7.44 9.61
C GLU A 87 -1.70 6.07 10.27
N HIS A 88 -1.82 5.01 9.48
CA HIS A 88 -1.71 3.65 9.98
C HIS A 88 -0.95 2.78 9.00
N VAL A 89 -0.12 1.89 9.55
CA VAL A 89 0.61 0.88 8.78
C VAL A 89 0.54 -0.46 9.50
N GLU A 90 0.16 -1.50 8.77
CA GLU A 90 0.10 -2.88 9.25
C GLU A 90 1.11 -3.72 8.44
N GLU A 91 1.98 -4.46 9.14
CA GLU A 91 2.80 -5.49 8.53
C GLU A 91 2.01 -6.80 8.45
N VAL A 92 1.96 -7.38 7.26
CA VAL A 92 1.31 -8.66 7.01
C VAL A 92 2.28 -9.62 6.35
N ARG A 93 2.14 -10.91 6.69
CA ARG A 93 2.87 -11.99 6.02
C ARG A 93 1.89 -12.74 5.12
N LEU A 94 2.12 -12.68 3.83
CA LEU A 94 1.27 -13.29 2.83
C LEU A 94 1.94 -14.57 2.31
N PRO A 95 1.42 -15.76 2.66
CA PRO A 95 1.99 -17.01 2.21
C PRO A 95 1.59 -17.31 0.75
N GLY A 96 2.49 -17.99 0.03
CA GLY A 96 2.27 -18.48 -1.33
C GLY A 96 3.12 -17.79 -2.39
N ASP A 97 2.83 -18.09 -3.66
CA ASP A 97 3.55 -17.53 -4.81
C ASP A 97 3.14 -16.07 -5.09
N MET A 98 3.93 -15.35 -5.90
CA MET A 98 3.71 -13.92 -6.19
C MET A 98 2.27 -13.59 -6.64
N GLU A 99 1.64 -14.47 -7.40
CA GLU A 99 0.25 -14.28 -7.83
C GLU A 99 -0.73 -14.29 -6.65
N ARG A 100 -0.53 -15.22 -5.71
CA ARG A 100 -1.30 -15.29 -4.46
C ARG A 100 -1.00 -14.13 -3.54
N ILE A 101 0.27 -13.72 -3.44
CA ILE A 101 0.67 -12.54 -2.66
C ILE A 101 -0.04 -11.30 -3.20
N ARG A 102 -0.12 -11.10 -4.52
CA ARG A 102 -0.83 -9.97 -5.14
C ARG A 102 -2.34 -10.00 -4.90
N GLN A 103 -2.98 -11.16 -5.02
CA GLN A 103 -4.42 -11.27 -4.75
C GLN A 103 -4.73 -11.04 -3.26
N ASN A 104 -3.96 -11.68 -2.39
CA ASN A 104 -4.15 -11.59 -0.95
C ASN A 104 -3.84 -10.19 -0.43
N SER A 105 -2.86 -9.48 -1.00
CA SER A 105 -2.56 -8.11 -0.59
C SER A 105 -3.70 -7.15 -0.89
N GLY A 106 -4.35 -7.29 -2.04
CA GLY A 106 -5.55 -6.52 -2.38
C GLY A 106 -6.70 -6.79 -1.42
N ILE A 107 -6.98 -8.07 -1.11
CA ILE A 107 -8.03 -8.45 -0.16
C ILE A 107 -7.73 -7.91 1.24
N SER A 108 -6.50 -8.08 1.73
CA SER A 108 -6.07 -7.59 3.04
C SER A 108 -6.14 -6.07 3.13
N MET A 109 -5.78 -5.35 2.07
CA MET A 109 -5.87 -3.90 2.04
C MET A 109 -7.32 -3.40 2.11
N LEU A 110 -8.23 -4.04 1.37
CA LEU A 110 -9.66 -3.70 1.43
C LEU A 110 -10.25 -4.04 2.80
N ASN A 111 -9.83 -5.14 3.42
CA ASN A 111 -10.25 -5.50 4.76
C ASN A 111 -9.73 -4.50 5.82
N LEU A 112 -8.48 -4.06 5.69
CA LEU A 112 -7.90 -3.00 6.53
C LEU A 112 -8.70 -1.71 6.40
N LEU A 113 -8.98 -1.28 5.15
CA LEU A 113 -9.77 -0.08 4.89
C LEU A 113 -11.19 -0.20 5.44
N ARG A 114 -11.82 -1.37 5.31
CA ARG A 114 -13.15 -1.62 5.88
C ARG A 114 -13.14 -1.46 7.40
N ARG A 115 -12.22 -2.13 8.11
CA ARG A 115 -12.10 -2.02 9.57
C ARG A 115 -11.87 -0.56 9.98
N TYR A 116 -10.99 0.13 9.26
CA TYR A 116 -10.73 1.55 9.47
C TYR A 116 -12.00 2.42 9.39
N LEU A 117 -12.81 2.24 8.33
CA LEU A 117 -14.04 3.00 8.13
C LEU A 117 -15.14 2.64 9.15
N GLN A 118 -15.12 1.44 9.72
CA GLN A 118 -16.08 1.02 10.75
C GLN A 118 -15.71 1.53 12.15
N ASP A 119 -14.42 1.65 12.45
CA ASP A 119 -13.94 2.10 13.77
C ASP A 119 -13.89 3.64 13.89
N HIS A 120 -13.93 4.37 12.78
CA HIS A 120 -13.82 5.84 12.71
C HIS A 120 -15.03 6.52 12.06
N SER A 121 -16.23 5.91 12.16
CA SER A 121 -17.52 6.47 11.74
C SER A 121 -18.22 7.25 12.84
#